data_AF-A0AAW9EDQ5-F1
#
_entry.id   AF-A0AAW9EDQ5-F1
#
_cell.length_a   1.000
_cell.length_b   1.000
_cell.length_c   1.000
_cell.angle_alpha   90.00
_cell.angle_beta   90.00
_cell.angle_gamma   90.00
#
_symmetry.space_group_name_H-M   'P 1'
#
loop_
_entity.id
_entity.type
_entity.pdbx_description
1 polymer ?
#
loop_
_entity_poly.entity_id
_entity_poly.type
_entity_poly.pdbx_seq_one_letter_code
_entity_poly.pdbx_strand_id
1 'polypeptide(L)'
;EHSGYSVFAGVGERTREGNDFYHEMTDSNVIDKVSLVYGQMNEPPGNRLRVALTGLTMAEKFRDEGRDVLLFVDNIYRYTLAGTEVSALLGR
;
A
#
# COMPACT_ATOMS: atom_id res chain seq x y z
N GLU A 1 -10.14 -0.85 -24.10
CA GLU A 1 -10.51 -1.07 -22.69
C GLU A 1 -9.27 -1.51 -21.93
N HIS A 2 -8.89 -0.79 -20.88
CA HIS A 2 -7.81 -1.23 -19.99
C HIS A 2 -8.44 -1.98 -18.82
N SER A 3 -8.25 -3.29 -18.76
CA SER A 3 -8.85 -4.21 -17.78
C SER A 3 -7.94 -4.53 -16.58
N GLY A 4 -6.87 -3.75 -16.40
CA GLY A 4 -5.91 -3.96 -15.33
C GLY A 4 -6.44 -3.54 -13.96
N TYR A 5 -5.84 -4.11 -12.91
CA TYR A 5 -6.10 -3.71 -11.52
C TYR A 5 -4.97 -2.85 -10.98
N SER A 6 -5.30 -1.99 -10.01
CA SER A 6 -4.32 -1.21 -9.28
C SER A 6 -4.22 -1.70 -7.84
N VAL A 7 -3.02 -1.70 -7.28
CA VAL A 7 -2.79 -1.92 -5.85
C VAL A 7 -2.04 -0.71 -5.30
N PHE A 8 -2.62 -0.04 -4.33
CA PHE A 8 -2.02 1.08 -3.63
C PHE A 8 -1.59 0.63 -2.23
N ALA A 9 -0.30 0.78 -1.93
CA ALA A 9 0.29 0.49 -0.63
C ALA A 9 0.73 1.80 0.06
N GLY A 10 -0.16 2.31 0.91
CA GLY A 10 -0.02 3.51 1.73
C GLY A 10 0.83 3.28 2.98
N VAL A 11 2.15 3.47 2.90
CA VAL A 11 3.11 3.24 4.00
C VAL A 11 3.31 4.49 4.85
N GLY A 12 2.88 4.41 6.11
CA GLY A 12 3.00 5.48 7.08
C GLY A 12 2.11 6.68 6.77
N GLU A 13 0.97 6.47 6.12
CA GLU A 13 0.03 7.51 5.68
C GLU A 13 -0.77 8.09 6.85
N ARG A 14 -1.28 9.32 6.67
CA ARG A 14 -2.26 9.85 7.63
C ARG A 14 -3.63 9.23 7.37
N THR A 15 -4.39 8.98 8.42
CA THR A 15 -5.76 8.46 8.33
C THR A 15 -6.65 9.34 7.45
N ARG A 16 -6.49 10.67 7.54
CA ARG A 16 -7.23 11.61 6.70
C ARG A 16 -6.90 11.44 5.22
N GLU A 17 -5.62 11.35 4.86
CA GLU A 17 -5.19 11.20 3.46
C GLU A 17 -5.72 9.89 2.85
N GLY A 18 -5.66 8.78 3.60
CA GLY A 18 -6.23 7.51 3.16
C GLY A 18 -7.76 7.51 3.06
N ASN A 19 -8.46 8.24 3.95
CA ASN A 19 -9.90 8.41 3.88
C ASN A 19 -10.32 9.23 2.65
N ASP A 20 -9.63 10.35 2.41
CA ASP A 20 -9.89 11.21 1.26
C ASP A 20 -9.68 10.43 -0.05
N PHE A 21 -8.59 9.65 -0.15
CA PHE A 21 -8.31 8.82 -1.32
C PHE A 21 -9.34 7.69 -1.52
N TYR A 22 -9.81 7.05 -0.44
CA TYR A 22 -10.88 6.05 -0.53
C TYR A 22 -12.18 6.64 -1.12
N HIS A 23 -12.56 7.84 -0.70
CA HIS A 23 -13.72 8.53 -1.26
C HIS A 23 -13.49 8.95 -2.71
N GLU A 24 -12.30 9.44 -3.07
CA GLU A 24 -11.96 9.79 -4.45
C GLU A 24 -12.08 8.59 -5.40
N MET A 25 -11.59 7.40 -4.99
CA MET A 25 -11.74 6.17 -5.78
C MET A 25 -13.21 5.72 -5.90
N THR A 26 -13.99 5.94 -4.84
CA THR A 26 -15.43 5.62 -4.81
C THR A 26 -16.20 6.54 -5.75
N ASP A 27 -16.00 7.86 -5.64
CA ASP A 27 -16.67 8.88 -6.45
C ASP A 27 -16.27 8.77 -7.94
N SER A 28 -15.05 8.31 -8.19
CA SER A 28 -14.55 8.02 -9.54
C SER A 28 -15.05 6.69 -10.13
N ASN A 29 -15.83 5.90 -9.37
CA ASN A 29 -16.34 4.58 -9.77
C ASN A 29 -15.23 3.59 -10.18
N VAL A 30 -14.09 3.62 -9.48
CA VAL A 30 -12.97 2.69 -9.72
C VAL A 30 -12.61 1.85 -8.49
N ILE A 31 -13.36 2.00 -7.39
CA ILE A 31 -13.11 1.31 -6.11
C ILE A 31 -13.15 -0.23 -6.25
N ASP A 32 -13.89 -0.75 -7.23
CA ASP A 32 -13.97 -2.18 -7.57
C ASP A 32 -12.73 -2.71 -8.31
N LYS A 33 -11.85 -1.83 -8.78
CA LYS A 33 -10.63 -2.15 -9.55
C LYS A 33 -9.33 -1.81 -8.81
N VAL A 34 -9.43 -1.30 -7.59
CA VAL A 34 -8.27 -0.92 -6.78
C VAL A 34 -8.28 -1.62 -5.43
N SER A 35 -7.14 -2.17 -5.04
CA SER A 35 -6.89 -2.60 -3.67
C SER A 35 -6.14 -1.51 -2.92
N LEU A 36 -6.68 -1.07 -1.78
CA LEU A 36 -6.07 -0.05 -0.93
C LEU A 36 -5.54 -0.69 0.36
N VAL A 37 -4.22 -0.68 0.55
CA VAL A 37 -3.55 -1.24 1.73
C VAL A 37 -2.87 -0.09 2.48
N TYR A 38 -3.22 0.12 3.73
CA TYR A 38 -2.67 1.21 4.53
C TYR A 38 -1.95 0.69 5.77
N GLY A 39 -0.83 1.32 6.11
CA GLY A 39 -0.32 1.34 7.48
C GLY A 39 -0.09 2.77 7.89
N GLN A 40 -0.62 3.15 9.05
CA GLN A 40 -0.68 4.54 9.45
C GLN A 40 0.62 5.01 10.09
N MET A 41 0.87 6.32 10.06
CA MET A 41 2.10 6.89 10.65
C MET A 41 2.23 6.62 12.16
N ASN A 42 1.12 6.45 12.87
CA ASN A 42 1.06 6.14 14.30
C ASN A 42 1.16 4.63 14.62
N GLU A 43 1.22 3.77 13.62
CA GLU A 43 1.41 2.33 13.85
C GLU A 43 2.87 1.95 14.10
N PRO A 44 3.11 0.81 14.79
CA PRO A 44 4.46 0.30 14.98
C PRO A 44 5.22 0.17 13.66
N PRO A 45 6.55 0.40 13.65
CA PRO A 45 7.33 0.35 12.43
C PRO A 45 7.28 -1.02 11.74
N GLY A 46 7.08 -2.10 12.49
CA GLY A 46 6.85 -3.44 11.93
C GLY A 46 5.60 -3.54 11.06
N ASN A 47 4.48 -2.91 11.45
CA ASN A 47 3.26 -2.87 10.64
C ASN A 47 3.53 -2.11 9.35
N ARG A 48 4.08 -0.89 9.46
CA ARG A 48 4.42 -0.04 8.31
C ARG A 48 5.35 -0.75 7.32
N LEU A 49 6.38 -1.42 7.82
CA LEU A 49 7.34 -2.18 6.99
C LEU A 49 6.65 -3.32 6.22
N ARG A 50 5.55 -3.87 6.71
CA ARG A 50 4.83 -4.97 6.03
C ARG A 50 3.87 -4.49 4.95
N VAL A 51 3.38 -3.25 5.00
CA VAL A 51 2.35 -2.73 4.08
C VAL A 51 2.73 -2.90 2.61
N ALA A 52 3.94 -2.50 2.22
CA ALA A 52 4.40 -2.62 0.83
C ALA A 52 4.46 -4.09 0.38
N LEU A 53 4.86 -5.00 1.26
CA LEU A 53 4.92 -6.44 0.98
C LEU A 53 3.52 -7.06 0.87
N THR A 54 2.58 -6.62 1.71
CA THR A 54 1.18 -7.01 1.60
C THR A 54 0.58 -6.55 0.28
N GLY A 55 0.82 -5.30 -0.12
CA GLY A 55 0.42 -4.78 -1.43
C GLY A 55 1.05 -5.57 -2.58
N LEU A 56 2.35 -5.88 -2.50
CA LEU A 56 3.02 -6.73 -3.48
C LEU A 56 2.35 -8.11 -3.57
N THR A 57 2.03 -8.74 -2.45
CA THR A 57 1.39 -10.06 -2.42
C THR A 57 0.03 -10.04 -3.13
N MET A 58 -0.77 -9.00 -2.92
CA MET A 58 -2.04 -8.82 -3.63
C MET A 58 -1.82 -8.60 -5.14
N ALA A 59 -0.82 -7.79 -5.51
CA ALA A 59 -0.48 -7.55 -6.89
C ALA A 59 -0.01 -8.82 -7.61
N GLU A 60 0.80 -9.65 -6.94
CA GLU A 60 1.25 -10.94 -7.46
C GLU A 60 0.09 -11.90 -7.70
N LYS A 61 -0.88 -11.95 -6.77
CA LYS A 61 -2.09 -12.75 -6.98
C LYS A 61 -2.83 -12.34 -8.26
N PHE A 62 -3.06 -11.04 -8.48
CA PHE A 62 -3.76 -10.57 -9.67
C PHE A 62 -2.95 -10.83 -10.96
N ARG A 63 -1.63 -10.69 -10.90
CA ARG A 63 -0.72 -11.05 -12.00
C ARG A 63 -0.85 -12.54 -12.35
N ASP A 64 -0.87 -13.40 -11.34
CA ASP A 64 -0.96 -14.85 -11.52
C ASP A 64 -2.34 -15.28 -12.07
N GLU A 65 -3.38 -14.47 -11.87
CA GLU A 65 -4.69 -14.59 -12.53
C GLU A 65 -4.70 -14.07 -13.98
N GLY A 66 -3.55 -13.61 -14.50
CA GLY A 66 -3.39 -13.12 -15.87
C GLY A 66 -3.83 -11.68 -16.09
N ARG A 67 -3.91 -10.87 -15.02
CA ARG A 67 -4.24 -9.44 -15.11
C ARG A 67 -2.99 -8.59 -15.32
N ASP A 68 -3.12 -7.49 -16.05
CA ASP A 68 -2.18 -6.39 -15.95
C ASP A 68 -2.37 -5.70 -14.60
N VAL A 69 -1.27 -5.44 -13.87
CA VAL A 69 -1.33 -4.88 -12.52
C VAL A 69 -0.42 -3.69 -12.39
N LEU A 70 -0.95 -2.60 -11.85
CA LEU A 70 -0.18 -1.42 -11.47
C LEU A 70 -0.04 -1.38 -9.95
N LEU A 71 1.17 -1.53 -9.44
CA LEU A 71 1.48 -1.42 -8.01
C LEU A 71 2.07 -0.04 -7.70
N PHE A 72 1.41 0.70 -6.81
CA PHE A 72 1.92 1.94 -6.22
C PHE A 72 2.34 1.71 -4.78
N VAL A 73 3.54 2.16 -4.42
CA VAL A 73 4.02 2.19 -3.04
C VAL A 73 4.22 3.64 -2.64
N ASP A 74 3.31 4.17 -1.84
CA ASP A 74 3.38 5.53 -1.31
C ASP A 74 3.42 5.50 0.22
N ASN A 75 4.53 5.72 0.92
CA ASN A 75 5.79 6.20 0.39
C ASN A 75 6.93 5.20 0.55
N ILE A 76 7.70 5.00 -0.53
CA ILE A 76 8.91 4.14 -0.51
C ILE A 76 9.98 4.63 0.47
N TYR A 77 10.07 5.95 0.70
CA TYR A 77 10.93 6.52 1.74
C TYR A 77 10.45 6.10 3.14
N ARG A 78 9.14 6.17 3.40
CA ARG A 78 8.55 5.76 4.69
C ARG A 78 8.68 4.26 4.93
N TYR A 79 8.62 3.45 3.88
CA TYR A 79 8.96 2.01 3.94
C TYR A 79 10.40 1.80 4.39
N THR A 80 11.35 2.51 3.78
CA THR A 80 12.77 2.41 4.16
C THR A 80 12.99 2.86 5.60
N LEU A 81 12.38 3.99 6.00
CA LEU A 81 12.47 4.52 7.36
C LEU A 81 11.93 3.51 8.39
N ALA A 82 10.75 2.91 8.13
CA ALA A 82 10.21 1.85 8.98
C ALA A 82 11.19 0.66 9.10
N GLY A 83 11.88 0.31 8.01
CA GLY A 83 12.96 -0.69 8.03
C GLY A 83 14.10 -0.32 8.98
N THR A 84 14.57 0.92 8.93
CA THR A 84 15.62 1.41 9.84
C THR A 84 15.18 1.41 11.31
N GLU A 85 13.93 1.80 11.58
CA GLU A 85 13.36 1.79 12.92
C GLU A 85 13.28 0.35 13.48
N VAL A 86 12.84 -0.62 12.68
CA VAL A 86 12.84 -2.04 13.06
C VAL A 86 14.26 -2.54 13.30
N SER A 87 15.23 -2.18 12.46
CA SER A 87 16.63 -2.59 12.62
C SER A 87 17.20 -2.11 13.96
N ALA A 88 16.96 -0.84 14.29
CA ALA A 88 17.40 -0.24 15.54
C ALA A 88 16.79 -0.96 16.77
N LEU A 89 15.50 -1.33 16.71
CA LEU A 89 14.84 -2.10 17.76
C LEU A 89 15.43 -3.51 17.94
N LEU A 90 16.03 -4.08 16.88
CA LEU A 90 16.68 -5.40 16.89
C LEU A 90 18.19 -5.32 17.13
N GLY A 91 18.77 -4.13 17.32
CA GLY A 91 20.20 -3.93 17.53
C GLY A 91 21.06 -4.27 16.30
N ARG A 92 20.53 -4.07 15.09
CA ARG A 92 21.23 -4.30 13.81
C ARG A 92 21.52 -3.01 13.08
#